data_AF-S3K4X4-F1
#
_entry.id   AF-S3K4X4-F1
#
_cell.length_a   1.000
_cell.length_b   1.000
_cell.length_c   1.000
_cell.angle_alpha   90.00
_cell.angle_beta   90.00
_cell.angle_gamma   90.00
#
_symmetry.space_group_name_H-M   'P 1'
#
loop_
_entity.id
_entity.type
_entity.pdbx_description
1 polymer ?
#
loop_
_entity_poly.entity_id
_entity_poly.type
_entity_poly.pdbx_seq_one_letter_code
_entity_poly.pdbx_strand_id
1 'polypeptide(L)'
;MMDFYTNGLNFMEKIIKISFNYKGNDSEVNYDHIDDGYDQINGVLEYIADICVIPDLIVAGKPGATRKAIGKLNLSAYDVSDVRFQLETGEWVDVEDERLRNV
;
A
#
# COMPACT_ATOMS: atom_id res chain seq x y z
N MET A 1 30.78 26.61 -21.77
CA MET A 1 29.32 26.71 -21.53
C MET A 1 28.61 26.15 -22.74
N MET A 2 27.95 24.99 -22.57
CA MET A 2 26.79 24.49 -23.34
C MET A 2 26.55 23.02 -22.96
N ASP A 3 25.59 22.87 -22.04
CA ASP A 3 24.45 21.94 -21.91
C ASP A 3 24.42 20.49 -22.41
N PHE A 4 23.56 19.77 -21.67
CA PHE A 4 22.84 18.50 -21.94
C PHE A 4 23.56 17.21 -21.61
N TYR A 5 23.17 16.57 -20.49
CA TYR A 5 22.57 15.23 -20.46
C TYR A 5 21.72 15.07 -19.17
N THR A 6 20.40 15.05 -19.35
CA THR A 6 19.39 14.18 -18.70
C THR A 6 19.77 13.41 -17.43
N ASN A 7 19.01 13.61 -16.36
CA ASN A 7 18.44 12.58 -15.45
C ASN A 7 17.50 13.32 -14.47
N GLY A 8 16.20 13.48 -14.69
CA GLY A 8 15.34 12.59 -15.47
C GLY A 8 15.15 11.25 -14.77
N LEU A 9 15.29 11.18 -13.44
CA LEU A 9 14.94 10.00 -12.66
C LEU A 9 14.01 10.43 -11.52
N ASN A 10 12.73 10.60 -11.88
CA ASN A 10 11.66 10.13 -11.00
C ASN A 10 11.77 8.58 -10.97
N PHE A 11 12.81 8.02 -10.36
CA PHE A 11 12.66 6.69 -9.80
C PHE A 11 11.73 6.91 -8.61
N MET A 12 10.44 6.60 -8.75
CA MET A 12 9.64 6.33 -7.57
C MET A 12 10.36 5.18 -6.87
N GLU A 13 11.04 5.51 -5.76
CA GLU A 13 11.84 4.56 -5.01
C GLU A 13 11.01 3.34 -4.68
N LYS A 14 11.53 2.14 -4.95
CA LYS A 14 10.73 0.93 -4.81
C LYS A 14 10.50 0.63 -3.33
N ILE A 15 9.24 0.38 -2.97
CA ILE A 15 8.88 -0.16 -1.66
C ILE A 15 9.27 -1.64 -1.61
N ILE A 16 9.99 -2.06 -0.57
CA ILE A 16 10.46 -3.44 -0.39
C ILE A 16 9.85 -4.13 0.83
N LYS A 17 9.36 -3.37 1.80
CA LYS A 17 8.73 -3.89 3.02
C LYS A 17 7.63 -2.98 3.51
N ILE A 18 6.70 -3.56 4.27
CA ILE A 18 5.64 -2.84 4.97
C ILE A 18 5.63 -3.31 6.42
N SER A 19 5.48 -2.37 7.34
CA SER A 19 5.22 -2.58 8.76
C SER A 19 3.86 -1.98 9.10
N PHE A 20 3.05 -2.67 9.90
CA PHE A 20 1.77 -2.15 10.38
C PHE A 20 1.35 -2.84 11.67
N ASN A 21 0.53 -2.17 12.48
CA ASN A 21 -0.16 -2.79 13.60
C ASN A 21 -1.55 -3.24 13.14
N TYR A 22 -1.91 -4.49 13.45
CA TYR A 22 -3.24 -5.04 13.20
C TYR A 22 -3.78 -5.72 14.45
N LYS A 23 -4.93 -5.23 14.96
CA LYS A 23 -5.59 -5.74 16.18
C LYS A 23 -4.62 -5.83 17.38
N GLY A 24 -3.74 -4.84 17.52
CA GLY A 24 -2.76 -4.75 18.59
C GLY A 24 -1.50 -5.59 18.38
N ASN A 25 -1.32 -6.22 17.21
CA ASN A 25 -0.12 -7.00 16.88
C ASN A 25 0.67 -6.34 15.77
N ASP A 26 1.98 -6.18 15.98
CA ASP A 26 2.88 -5.67 14.95
C ASP A 26 3.16 -6.75 13.91
N SER A 27 3.07 -6.37 12.64
CA SER A 27 3.32 -7.22 11.48
C SER A 27 4.31 -6.54 10.55
N GLU A 28 5.27 -7.32 10.04
CA GLU A 28 6.20 -6.90 8.98
C GLU A 28 6.12 -7.90 7.83
N VAL A 29 6.00 -7.40 6.61
CA VAL A 29 5.85 -8.20 5.39
C VAL A 29 6.75 -7.66 4.29
N ASN A 30 7.34 -8.58 3.52
CA ASN A 30 8.04 -8.19 2.29
C ASN A 30 7.01 -7.77 1.26
N TYR A 31 7.26 -6.65 0.59
CA TYR A 31 6.38 -6.10 -0.42
C TYR A 31 6.92 -6.45 -1.81
N ASP A 32 6.40 -7.54 -2.36
CA ASP A 32 6.79 -8.06 -3.67
C ASP A 32 5.89 -7.54 -4.81
N HIS A 33 5.08 -6.51 -4.55
CA HIS A 33 4.17 -5.97 -5.57
C HIS A 33 4.95 -5.27 -6.68
N ILE A 34 4.64 -5.63 -7.93
CA ILE A 34 5.23 -5.01 -9.11
C ILE A 34 4.35 -3.82 -9.48
N ASP A 35 4.92 -2.63 -9.31
CA ASP A 35 4.33 -1.33 -9.63
C ASP A 35 3.82 -1.30 -11.09
N ASP A 36 2.53 -1.05 -11.27
CA ASP A 36 1.88 -0.81 -12.57
C ASP A 36 1.88 0.68 -12.97
N GLY A 37 2.62 1.51 -12.22
CA GLY A 37 2.84 2.94 -12.46
C GLY A 37 1.80 3.84 -11.79
N TYR A 38 0.94 3.28 -10.94
CA TYR A 38 -0.13 3.98 -10.22
C TYR A 38 0.17 3.96 -8.72
N ASP A 39 0.27 5.15 -8.12
CA ASP A 39 0.31 5.44 -6.67
C ASP A 39 0.71 4.26 -5.76
N GLN A 40 2.03 4.07 -5.57
CA GLN A 40 2.60 2.99 -4.76
C GLN A 40 2.04 2.92 -3.33
N ILE A 41 1.63 4.06 -2.74
CA ILE A 41 1.04 4.10 -1.40
C ILE A 41 -0.33 3.41 -1.43
N ASN A 42 -1.14 3.66 -2.46
CA ASN A 42 -2.42 2.98 -2.62
C ASN A 42 -2.24 1.45 -2.77
N GLY A 43 -1.20 1.01 -3.51
CA GLY A 43 -0.85 -0.41 -3.61
C GLY A 43 -0.50 -1.05 -2.25
N VAL A 44 0.25 -0.35 -1.39
CA VAL A 44 0.54 -0.81 -0.02
C VAL A 44 -0.74 -0.99 0.79
N LEU A 45 -1.65 -0.02 0.69
CA LEU A 45 -2.91 -0.03 1.45
C LEU A 45 -3.86 -1.14 0.98
N GLU A 46 -3.95 -1.36 -0.33
CA GLU A 46 -4.69 -2.50 -0.91
C GLU A 46 -4.09 -3.84 -0.47
N TYR A 47 -2.76 -3.95 -0.44
CA TYR A 47 -2.07 -5.16 0.03
C TYR A 47 -2.35 -5.46 1.50
N ILE A 48 -2.35 -4.45 2.38
CA ILE A 48 -2.71 -4.62 3.80
C ILE A 48 -4.18 -5.05 3.93
N ALA A 49 -5.09 -4.46 3.13
CA ALA A 49 -6.49 -4.84 3.12
C ALA A 49 -6.68 -6.33 2.73
N ASP A 50 -5.99 -6.78 1.68
CA ASP A 50 -6.00 -8.17 1.22
C ASP A 50 -5.63 -9.16 2.33
N ILE A 51 -4.60 -8.83 3.13
CA ILE A 51 -4.10 -9.70 4.20
C ILE A 51 -4.98 -9.66 5.44
N CYS A 52 -5.39 -8.46 5.86
CA CYS A 52 -5.96 -8.24 7.19
C CYS A 52 -7.50 -8.24 7.21
N VAL A 53 -8.14 -7.89 6.09
CA VAL A 53 -9.58 -7.57 6.06
C VAL A 53 -10.38 -8.58 5.22
N ILE A 54 -9.80 -9.19 4.19
CA ILE A 54 -10.55 -9.91 3.14
C ILE A 54 -11.07 -11.34 3.45
N PRO A 55 -10.87 -11.99 4.61
CA PRO A 55 -11.64 -13.20 4.87
C PRO A 55 -13.15 -12.94 5.03
N ASP A 56 -13.55 -11.86 5.73
CA ASP A 56 -14.92 -11.68 6.23
C ASP A 56 -15.81 -10.77 5.37
N LEU A 57 -15.23 -10.03 4.40
CA LEU A 57 -15.93 -9.00 3.61
C LEU A 57 -16.01 -9.33 2.12
N ILE A 58 -16.10 -10.62 1.78
CA ILE A 58 -16.49 -11.04 0.44
C ILE A 58 -17.96 -10.64 0.20
N VAL A 59 -18.20 -9.38 -0.15
CA VAL A 59 -19.39 -9.00 -0.88
C VAL A 59 -19.19 -9.56 -2.28
N ALA A 60 -20.00 -10.55 -2.67
CA ALA A 60 -20.01 -11.06 -4.02
C ALA A 60 -20.21 -9.87 -4.98
N GLY A 61 -19.13 -9.49 -5.67
CA GLY A 61 -19.22 -8.52 -6.76
C GLY A 61 -20.22 -9.04 -7.80
N LYS A 62 -20.85 -8.11 -8.54
CA LYS A 62 -21.76 -8.48 -9.64
C LYS A 62 -21.09 -9.55 -10.54
N PRO A 63 -21.84 -10.55 -11.02
CA PRO A 63 -21.28 -11.60 -11.88
C PRO A 63 -20.55 -10.97 -13.08
N GLY A 64 -19.26 -11.25 -13.23
CA GLY A 64 -18.45 -10.78 -14.37
C GLY A 64 -17.26 -9.87 -14.04
N ALA A 65 -17.08 -9.41 -12.79
CA ALA A 65 -15.87 -8.71 -12.38
C ALA A 65 -14.81 -9.72 -11.87
N THR A 66 -13.71 -9.88 -12.61
CA THR A 66 -12.63 -10.84 -12.30
C THR A 66 -11.78 -10.43 -11.09
N ARG A 67 -11.85 -9.16 -10.69
CA ARG A 67 -11.32 -8.67 -9.40
C ARG A 67 -12.49 -8.24 -8.53
N LYS A 68 -12.49 -8.67 -7.27
CA LYS A 68 -13.25 -7.97 -6.23
C LYS A 68 -12.60 -6.60 -6.13
N ALA A 69 -13.19 -5.59 -6.77
CA ALA A 69 -12.79 -4.21 -6.53
C ALA A 69 -13.09 -3.95 -5.06
N ILE A 70 -12.03 -3.88 -4.26
CA ILE A 70 -12.12 -3.39 -2.91
C ILE A 70 -12.54 -1.94 -3.06
N GLY A 71 -13.82 -1.66 -2.83
CA GLY A 71 -14.26 -0.27 -2.70
C GLY A 71 -13.49 0.36 -1.56
N LYS A 72 -13.35 1.69 -1.60
CA LYS A 72 -12.61 2.44 -0.59
C LYS A 72 -12.82 1.90 0.83
N LEU A 73 -11.78 1.32 1.46
CA LEU A 73 -11.80 0.71 2.79
C LEU A 73 -11.19 1.65 3.82
N ASN A 74 -11.91 1.88 4.91
CA ASN A 74 -11.35 2.53 6.08
C ASN A 74 -10.56 1.49 6.90
N LEU A 75 -9.26 1.33 6.63
CA LEU A 75 -8.38 0.40 7.36
C LEU A 75 -8.36 0.66 8.86
N SER A 76 -8.46 1.92 9.29
CA SER A 76 -8.52 2.26 10.72
C SER A 76 -9.76 1.69 11.43
N ALA A 77 -10.87 1.47 10.70
CA ALA A 77 -12.07 0.83 11.25
C ALA A 77 -11.91 -0.69 11.45
N TYR A 78 -10.82 -1.29 10.92
CA TYR A 78 -10.46 -2.70 11.05
C TYR A 78 -9.26 -2.90 12.00
N ASP A 79 -9.01 -1.95 12.89
CA ASP A 79 -7.89 -1.97 13.84
C ASP A 79 -6.50 -2.04 13.15
N VAL A 80 -6.38 -1.46 11.95
CA VAL A 80 -5.08 -1.25 11.28
C VAL A 80 -4.58 0.15 11.60
N SER A 81 -3.34 0.26 12.06
CA SER A 81 -2.68 1.52 12.42
C SER A 81 -1.16 1.41 12.26
N ASP A 82 -0.43 2.50 12.53
CA ASP A 82 1.04 2.56 12.51
C ASP A 82 1.66 1.99 11.22
N VAL A 83 1.05 2.32 10.08
CA VAL A 83 1.47 1.81 8.77
C VAL A 83 2.70 2.58 8.29
N ARG A 84 3.75 1.84 7.95
CA ARG A 84 5.03 2.36 7.47
C ARG A 84 5.53 1.48 6.34
N PHE A 85 6.23 2.06 5.38
CA PHE A 85 6.87 1.30 4.30
C PHE A 85 8.35 1.61 4.19
N GLN A 86 9.13 0.59 3.82
CA GLN A 86 10.57 0.72 3.62
C GLN A 86 10.88 0.84 2.13
N LEU A 87 11.63 1.88 1.78
CA LEU A 87 12.17 2.08 0.45
C LEU A 87 13.42 1.21 0.24
N GLU A 88 13.79 0.94 -1.00
CA GLU A 88 15.02 0.21 -1.34
C GLU A 88 16.30 0.89 -0.83
N THR A 89 16.23 2.19 -0.56
CA THR A 89 17.28 2.99 0.10
C THR A 89 17.47 2.62 1.57
N GLY A 90 16.52 1.88 2.16
CA GLY A 90 16.47 1.50 3.57
C GLY A 90 15.70 2.48 4.44
N GLU A 91 15.27 3.62 3.91
CA GLU A 91 14.45 4.62 4.60
C GLU A 91 13.05 4.06 4.91
N TRP A 92 12.55 4.38 6.10
CA TRP A 92 11.18 4.11 6.50
C TRP A 92 10.35 5.38 6.40
N VAL A 93 9.20 5.28 5.74
CA VAL A 93 8.25 6.37 5.56
C VAL A 93 6.94 6.01 6.23
N ASP A 94 6.44 6.91 7.06
CA ASP A 94 5.16 6.79 7.75
C ASP A 94 4.00 7.12 6.80
N VAL A 95 2.95 6.30 6.82
CA VAL A 95 1.68 6.62 6.16
C VAL A 95 0.82 7.43 7.13
N GLU A 96 0.44 8.63 6.72
CA GLU A 96 -0.44 9.49 7.50
C GLU A 96 -1.78 8.81 7.81
N ASP A 97 -2.24 8.86 9.07
CA ASP A 97 -3.50 8.26 9.53
C ASP A 97 -4.72 8.65 8.69
N GLU A 98 -4.71 9.86 8.10
CA GLU A 98 -5.79 10.33 7.23
C GLU A 98 -5.94 9.50 5.95
N ARG A 99 -4.84 8.94 5.44
CA ARG A 99 -4.82 8.03 4.29
C ARG A 99 -5.44 6.69 4.64
N LEU A 100 -5.29 6.22 5.88
CA LEU A 100 -5.87 4.97 6.35
C LEU A 100 -7.41 5.01 6.45
N ARG A 101 -7.99 6.22 6.45
CA ARG A 101 -9.45 6.44 6.52
C ARG A 101 -10.12 6.47 5.14
N ASN A 102 -9.33 6.60 4.06
CA ASN A 102 -9.80 6.84 2.69
C ASN A 102 -9.03 6.02 1.63
N VAL A 103 -8.56 4.82 1.99
CA VAL A 103 -8.15 3.82 1.00
C VAL A 103 -9.33 3.48 0.13
#